data_AF-A0A5C8V308-F1
#
_entry.id   AF-A0A5C8V308-F1
#
_cell.length_a   1.000
_cell.length_b   1.000
_cell.length_c   1.000
_cell.angle_alpha   90.00
_cell.angle_beta   90.00
_cell.angle_gamma   90.00
#
_symmetry.space_group_name_H-M   'P 1'
#
loop_
_entity.id
_entity.type
_entity.pdbx_description
1 polymer ?
#
loop_
_entity_poly.entity_id
_entity_poly.type
_entity_poly.pdbx_seq_one_letter_code
_entity_poly.pdbx_strand_id
1 'polypeptide(L)'
;MAAYYYIEDLIDFDVNTELEIEEGLVLKVAPEEQLELLKRLLVQFGVIPFDFSLHEHRVKKRLESGGANLEKRKNDDFRYFVLEHSIGNHYDLNFAKALQLMDKDFFVPFGFAKSSEIGVSIKYSFEQLSAHTYFIDKNIINFDAQRSQFYPKKWDAKSFTTEDKAQFLKNLQLLRNFERIKDDYIHISKALDDFFKINEISNNSVFKIVSYIACLELLLVDNGMDRLKSINMQLQSKVNLINNRLDTPIIVSDFFKGPDSLDLGTVIGKIYNYRSSIAHGDILDFEKKLKVLEKVSYYDVLRFLRIILKQTVLFALQEPQMVTDLKSC
;
A
#
# COMPACT_ATOMS: atom_id res chain seq x y z
N MET A 1 19.95 -15.97 -14.10
CA MET A 1 18.91 -15.55 -15.06
C MET A 1 18.20 -14.38 -14.42
N ALA A 2 18.14 -13.22 -15.09
CA ALA A 2 17.55 -12.05 -14.45
C ALA A 2 16.07 -12.25 -14.15
N ALA A 3 15.66 -11.88 -12.94
CA ALA A 3 14.27 -11.78 -12.52
C ALA A 3 13.82 -10.33 -12.64
N TYR A 4 12.60 -10.10 -13.13
CA TYR A 4 12.03 -8.78 -13.34
C TYR A 4 10.78 -8.63 -12.49
N TYR A 5 10.59 -7.45 -11.92
CA TYR A 5 9.42 -7.08 -11.12
C TYR A 5 8.74 -5.92 -11.83
N TYR A 6 7.56 -6.16 -12.38
CA TYR A 6 6.83 -5.09 -13.08
C TYR A 6 6.25 -4.11 -12.08
N ILE A 7 6.51 -2.82 -12.25
CA ILE A 7 5.96 -1.75 -11.42
C ILE A 7 4.83 -1.09 -12.19
N GLU A 8 3.61 -1.22 -11.67
CA GLU A 8 2.40 -0.73 -12.34
C GLU A 8 2.24 0.78 -12.24
N ASP A 9 2.80 1.41 -11.20
CA ASP A 9 2.76 2.86 -11.09
C ASP A 9 3.59 3.53 -12.18
N LEU A 10 3.03 4.58 -12.80
CA LEU A 10 3.79 5.46 -13.68
C LEU A 10 4.84 6.21 -12.87
N ILE A 11 6.10 6.10 -13.30
CA ILE A 11 7.23 6.78 -12.68
C ILE A 11 7.66 7.95 -13.58
N ASP A 12 7.84 9.13 -12.99
CA ASP A 12 8.50 10.25 -13.64
C ASP A 12 10.01 10.00 -13.60
N PHE A 13 10.46 9.26 -14.61
CA PHE A 13 11.81 8.74 -14.73
C PHE A 13 12.21 8.79 -16.20
N ASP A 14 13.42 9.25 -16.51
CA ASP A 14 13.89 9.34 -17.89
C ASP A 14 13.99 7.93 -18.50
N VAL A 15 13.38 7.74 -19.68
CA VAL A 15 13.37 6.46 -20.41
C VAL A 15 14.77 5.97 -20.78
N ASN A 16 15.73 6.88 -20.91
CA ASN A 16 17.10 6.54 -21.29
C ASN A 16 18.01 6.29 -20.10
N THR A 17 17.50 6.48 -18.87
CA THR A 17 18.30 6.29 -17.66
C THR A 17 18.04 4.90 -17.08
N GLU A 18 19.08 4.29 -16.53
CA GLU A 18 18.96 3.15 -15.63
C GLU A 18 19.40 3.63 -14.24
N LEU A 19 18.64 3.29 -13.20
CA LEU A 19 19.01 3.62 -11.82
C LEU A 19 19.36 2.34 -11.09
N GLU A 20 20.67 2.11 -10.92
CA GLU A 20 21.14 1.06 -10.04
C GLU A 20 20.77 1.41 -8.59
N ILE A 21 20.01 0.53 -7.94
CA ILE A 21 19.50 0.69 -6.59
C ILE A 21 20.49 0.08 -5.59
N GLU A 22 20.85 -1.18 -5.79
CA GLU A 22 21.97 -1.90 -5.15
C GLU A 22 22.63 -2.80 -6.20
N GLU A 23 23.74 -3.45 -5.86
CA GLU A 23 24.48 -4.31 -6.80
C GLU A 23 23.55 -5.33 -7.46
N GLY A 24 23.43 -5.25 -8.79
CA GLY A 24 22.59 -6.14 -9.57
C GLY A 24 21.08 -5.93 -9.43
N LEU A 25 20.64 -4.82 -8.83
CA LEU A 25 19.24 -4.42 -8.73
C LEU A 25 19.03 -3.06 -9.42
N VAL A 26 18.38 -3.05 -10.58
CA VAL A 26 18.29 -1.86 -11.45
C VAL A 26 16.84 -1.49 -11.72
N LEU A 27 16.46 -0.24 -11.45
CA LEU A 27 15.18 0.33 -11.88
C LEU A 27 15.34 0.93 -13.29
N LYS A 28 14.48 0.51 -14.23
CA LYS A 28 14.52 1.02 -15.60
C LYS A 28 13.19 0.84 -16.33
N VAL A 29 13.12 1.41 -17.54
CA VAL A 29 12.06 1.10 -18.49
C VAL A 29 12.28 -0.31 -19.06
N ALA A 30 11.19 -1.07 -19.19
CA ALA A 30 11.20 -2.39 -19.78
C ALA A 30 11.67 -2.27 -21.25
N PRO A 31 12.69 -3.03 -21.66
CA PRO A 31 13.17 -3.02 -23.02
C PRO A 31 12.10 -3.58 -23.99
N GLU A 32 12.20 -3.21 -25.27
CA GLU A 32 11.18 -3.50 -26.28
C GLU A 32 10.81 -4.99 -26.35
N GLU A 33 11.80 -5.89 -26.21
CA GLU A 33 11.56 -7.33 -26.26
C GLU A 33 10.69 -7.87 -25.11
N GLN A 34 10.51 -7.10 -24.03
CA GLN A 34 9.69 -7.48 -22.87
C GLN A 34 8.25 -6.98 -22.98
N LEU A 35 7.97 -6.01 -23.84
CA LEU A 35 6.68 -5.30 -23.87
C LEU A 35 5.52 -6.24 -24.20
N GLU A 36 5.68 -7.14 -25.18
CA GLU A 36 4.62 -8.09 -25.56
C GLU A 36 4.32 -9.10 -24.46
N LEU A 37 5.36 -9.56 -23.74
CA LEU A 37 5.17 -10.42 -22.57
C LEU A 37 4.44 -9.67 -21.45
N LEU A 38 4.87 -8.45 -21.12
CA LEU A 38 4.22 -7.61 -20.11
C LEU A 38 2.75 -7.39 -20.41
N LYS A 39 2.40 -7.04 -21.66
CA LYS A 39 1.01 -6.85 -22.09
C LYS A 39 0.18 -8.11 -21.92
N ARG A 40 0.71 -9.27 -22.32
CA ARG A 40 0.06 -10.57 -22.09
C ARG A 40 -0.17 -10.83 -20.61
N LEU A 41 0.83 -10.62 -19.76
CA LEU A 41 0.73 -10.83 -18.32
C LEU A 41 -0.28 -9.85 -17.70
N LEU A 42 -0.31 -8.60 -18.12
CA LEU A 42 -1.31 -7.63 -17.66
C LEU A 42 -2.74 -8.06 -18.00
N VAL A 43 -2.97 -8.59 -19.20
CA VAL A 43 -4.26 -9.19 -19.59
C VAL A 43 -4.59 -10.44 -18.77
N GLN A 44 -3.58 -11.23 -18.39
CA GLN A 44 -3.78 -12.42 -17.57
C GLN A 44 -4.13 -12.08 -16.11
N PHE A 45 -3.44 -11.12 -15.50
CA PHE A 45 -3.58 -10.77 -14.08
C PHE A 45 -4.65 -9.70 -13.81
N GLY A 46 -5.09 -8.97 -14.83
CA GLY A 46 -6.11 -7.94 -14.73
C GLY A 46 -7.31 -8.19 -15.63
N VAL A 47 -8.49 -7.70 -15.24
CA VAL A 47 -9.58 -7.49 -16.19
C VAL A 47 -9.14 -6.37 -17.11
N ILE A 48 -9.08 -6.60 -18.43
CA ILE A 48 -8.67 -5.60 -19.44
C ILE A 48 -9.35 -4.26 -19.13
N PRO A 49 -8.64 -3.27 -18.57
CA PRO A 49 -9.17 -1.93 -18.42
C PRO A 49 -9.33 -1.36 -19.82
N PHE A 50 -10.32 -0.50 -19.99
CA PHE A 50 -10.31 0.52 -21.05
C PHE A 50 -9.06 1.44 -20.98
N ASP A 51 -8.25 1.32 -19.92
CA ASP A 51 -7.27 2.28 -19.41
C ASP A 51 -5.80 1.78 -19.32
N PHE A 52 -5.43 0.60 -19.87
CA PHE A 52 -3.99 0.24 -20.08
C PHE A 52 -3.25 1.25 -20.96
N SER A 53 -4.00 2.17 -21.55
CA SER A 53 -3.53 3.23 -22.42
C SER A 53 -2.42 4.08 -21.78
N LEU A 54 -2.35 4.32 -20.47
CA LEU A 54 -1.41 5.35 -19.98
C LEU A 54 0.08 5.00 -19.99
N HIS A 55 0.47 3.73 -19.99
CA HIS A 55 1.87 3.40 -20.27
C HIS A 55 2.21 3.69 -21.75
N GLU A 56 1.19 3.67 -22.60
CA GLU A 56 1.26 3.95 -24.04
C GLU A 56 0.72 5.34 -24.43
N HIS A 57 0.27 6.16 -23.48
CA HIS A 57 -0.40 7.44 -23.72
C HIS A 57 0.03 8.45 -22.66
N ARG A 58 0.00 9.74 -23.01
CA ARG A 58 0.23 10.83 -22.07
C ARG A 58 -1.01 11.70 -21.98
N VAL A 59 -1.25 12.26 -20.80
CA VAL A 59 -2.32 13.26 -20.61
C VAL A 59 -1.87 14.55 -21.30
N LYS A 60 -2.49 14.89 -22.43
CA LYS A 60 -2.22 16.12 -23.16
C LYS A 60 -2.91 17.33 -22.53
N LYS A 61 -4.17 17.13 -22.09
CA LYS A 61 -4.97 18.17 -21.43
C LYS A 61 -6.03 17.53 -20.54
N ARG A 62 -6.21 18.06 -19.33
CA ARG A 62 -7.35 17.73 -18.47
C ARG A 62 -8.55 18.61 -18.84
N LEU A 63 -9.74 18.01 -18.91
CA LEU A 63 -10.99 18.68 -19.24
C LEU A 63 -11.66 19.19 -17.96
N GLU A 64 -12.42 20.29 -18.07
CA GLU A 64 -13.17 20.85 -16.95
C GLU A 64 -14.26 19.89 -16.43
N SER A 65 -14.75 19.00 -17.29
CA SER A 65 -15.70 17.93 -16.95
C SER A 65 -15.10 16.78 -16.12
N GLY A 66 -13.82 16.87 -15.74
CA GLY A 66 -13.09 15.82 -15.02
C GLY A 66 -12.46 14.75 -15.91
N GLY A 67 -12.69 14.79 -17.24
CA GLY A 67 -12.05 13.91 -18.21
C GLY A 67 -10.61 14.33 -18.56
N ALA A 68 -9.94 13.56 -19.42
CA ALA A 68 -8.62 13.88 -19.95
C ALA A 68 -8.52 13.52 -21.44
N ASN A 69 -7.91 14.41 -22.22
CA ASN A 69 -7.48 14.11 -23.58
C ASN A 69 -6.13 13.39 -23.52
N LEU A 70 -6.12 12.18 -24.05
CA LEU A 70 -4.93 11.34 -24.13
C LEU A 70 -4.28 11.47 -25.51
N GLU A 71 -2.96 11.50 -25.54
CA GLU A 71 -2.16 11.42 -26.76
C GLU A 71 -1.34 10.14 -26.70
N LYS A 72 -1.43 9.30 -27.74
CA LYS A 72 -0.65 8.07 -27.81
C LYS A 72 0.85 8.40 -27.90
N ARG A 73 1.63 7.75 -27.05
CA ARG A 73 3.09 7.78 -27.07
C ARG A 73 3.59 6.98 -28.28
N LYS A 74 4.81 7.27 -28.71
CA LYS A 74 5.52 6.38 -29.63
C LYS A 74 6.01 5.15 -28.85
N ASN A 75 6.26 4.03 -29.54
CA ASN A 75 6.67 2.77 -28.90
C ASN A 75 7.96 2.93 -28.07
N ASP A 76 8.90 3.75 -28.55
CA ASP A 76 10.16 4.09 -27.89
C ASP A 76 9.98 5.02 -26.66
N ASP A 77 8.78 5.54 -26.44
CA ASP A 77 8.41 6.36 -25.27
C ASP A 77 7.43 5.63 -24.33
N PHE A 78 7.16 4.34 -24.54
CA PHE A 78 6.32 3.58 -23.62
C PHE A 78 6.95 3.51 -22.23
N ARG A 79 6.11 3.67 -21.20
CA ARG A 79 6.55 3.84 -19.80
C ARG A 79 6.18 2.63 -18.94
N TYR A 80 6.59 1.44 -19.37
CA TYR A 80 6.50 0.24 -18.55
C TYR A 80 7.76 0.14 -17.70
N PHE A 81 7.64 0.20 -16.37
CA PHE A 81 8.80 0.18 -15.49
C PHE A 81 9.01 -1.21 -14.91
N VAL A 82 10.28 -1.61 -14.80
CA VAL A 82 10.69 -2.86 -14.18
C VAL A 82 11.84 -2.62 -13.21
N LEU A 83 11.83 -3.37 -12.12
CA LEU A 83 13.02 -3.61 -11.32
C LEU A 83 13.67 -4.90 -11.83
N GLU A 84 14.89 -4.83 -12.35
CA GLU A 84 15.67 -5.99 -12.78
C GLU A 84 16.58 -6.44 -11.64
N HIS A 85 16.54 -7.73 -11.32
CA HIS A 85 17.46 -8.37 -10.39
C HIS A 85 18.31 -9.40 -11.15
N SER A 86 19.57 -9.07 -11.37
CA SER A 86 20.51 -9.88 -12.16
C SER A 86 21.23 -10.94 -11.32
N ILE A 87 21.27 -10.79 -10.00
CA ILE A 87 22.00 -11.67 -9.08
C ILE A 87 21.06 -12.71 -8.47
N GLY A 88 20.97 -13.87 -9.13
CA GLY A 88 20.24 -15.03 -8.61
C GLY A 88 19.22 -15.58 -9.60
N ASN A 89 18.57 -16.67 -9.21
CA ASN A 89 17.55 -17.35 -10.03
C ASN A 89 16.17 -17.41 -9.33
N HIS A 90 16.01 -16.72 -8.20
CA HIS A 90 14.80 -16.74 -7.39
C HIS A 90 14.24 -15.33 -7.19
N TYR A 91 12.92 -15.23 -7.12
CA TYR A 91 12.25 -13.97 -6.77
C TYR A 91 12.42 -13.69 -5.28
N ASP A 92 12.95 -12.52 -4.95
CA ASP A 92 12.97 -11.97 -3.60
C ASP A 92 11.70 -11.11 -3.42
N LEU A 93 10.74 -11.63 -2.66
CA LEU A 93 9.50 -10.91 -2.36
C LEU A 93 9.76 -9.61 -1.59
N ASN A 94 10.91 -9.48 -0.93
CA ASN A 94 11.23 -8.28 -0.15
C ASN A 94 11.39 -7.03 -1.01
N PHE A 95 11.75 -7.15 -2.29
CA PHE A 95 11.81 -5.99 -3.18
C PHE A 95 10.42 -5.36 -3.36
N ALA A 96 9.43 -6.18 -3.67
CA ALA A 96 8.09 -5.71 -3.89
C ALA A 96 7.41 -5.28 -2.57
N LYS A 97 7.71 -5.95 -1.44
CA LYS A 97 7.33 -5.50 -0.09
C LYS A 97 7.94 -4.14 0.25
N ALA A 98 9.22 -3.93 -0.03
CA ALA A 98 9.92 -2.68 0.27
C ALA A 98 9.35 -1.50 -0.52
N LEU A 99 9.07 -1.68 -1.82
CA LEU A 99 8.39 -0.72 -2.68
C LEU A 99 7.01 -0.33 -2.14
N GLN A 100 6.26 -1.31 -1.62
CA GLN A 100 4.94 -1.07 -1.07
C GLN A 100 4.94 -0.39 0.31
N LEU A 101 6.03 -0.52 1.07
CA LEU A 101 6.23 0.15 2.36
C LEU A 101 6.76 1.58 2.23
N MET A 102 7.11 2.05 1.03
CA MET A 102 7.53 3.45 0.79
C MET A 102 6.40 4.44 1.01
N ASP A 103 6.69 5.73 1.19
CA ASP A 103 5.65 6.74 1.38
C ASP A 103 4.79 6.95 0.14
N LYS A 104 5.39 6.83 -1.05
CA LYS A 104 4.71 6.94 -2.33
C LYS A 104 3.97 5.67 -2.76
N ASP A 105 4.11 4.55 -2.04
CA ASP A 105 3.57 3.22 -2.34
C ASP A 105 3.72 2.81 -3.81
N PHE A 106 4.72 2.00 -4.18
CA PHE A 106 4.81 1.43 -5.54
C PHE A 106 4.26 0.00 -5.55
N PHE A 107 3.34 -0.28 -6.47
CA PHE A 107 2.68 -1.58 -6.60
C PHE A 107 3.35 -2.45 -7.65
N VAL A 108 3.61 -3.70 -7.26
CA VAL A 108 4.23 -4.72 -8.11
C VAL A 108 3.29 -5.92 -8.21
N PRO A 109 2.47 -6.03 -9.27
CA PRO A 109 1.47 -7.09 -9.39
C PRO A 109 2.07 -8.48 -9.66
N PHE A 110 3.22 -8.54 -10.35
CA PHE A 110 3.85 -9.79 -10.74
C PHE A 110 5.34 -9.63 -11.06
N GLY A 111 6.04 -10.76 -11.01
CA GLY A 111 7.41 -10.92 -11.45
C GLY A 111 7.48 -11.87 -12.65
N PHE A 112 8.48 -11.70 -13.49
CA PHE A 112 8.69 -12.56 -14.67
C PHE A 112 10.19 -12.72 -14.97
N ALA A 113 10.54 -13.72 -15.76
CA ALA A 113 11.92 -14.00 -16.16
C ALA A 113 11.99 -14.10 -17.69
N LYS A 114 13.08 -13.65 -18.30
CA LYS A 114 13.21 -13.52 -19.76
C LYS A 114 12.96 -14.82 -20.53
N SER A 115 13.26 -15.98 -19.95
CA SER A 115 13.04 -17.29 -20.59
C SER A 115 11.74 -17.99 -20.18
N SER A 116 10.94 -17.39 -19.31
CA SER A 116 9.69 -17.98 -18.85
C SER A 116 8.53 -17.26 -19.52
N GLU A 117 7.78 -17.97 -20.37
CA GLU A 117 6.50 -17.45 -20.87
C GLU A 117 5.43 -17.33 -19.76
N ILE A 118 5.71 -17.90 -18.59
CA ILE A 118 4.86 -17.87 -17.41
C ILE A 118 5.39 -16.79 -16.47
N GLY A 119 4.66 -15.68 -16.36
CA GLY A 119 4.83 -14.74 -15.26
C GLY A 119 4.33 -15.36 -13.96
N VAL A 120 5.00 -15.06 -12.86
CA VAL A 120 4.59 -15.51 -11.52
C VAL A 120 4.06 -14.28 -10.80
N SER A 121 2.79 -14.31 -10.38
CA SER A 121 2.30 -13.30 -9.45
C SER A 121 3.18 -13.37 -8.19
N ILE A 122 3.76 -12.24 -7.79
CA ILE A 122 4.57 -12.14 -6.58
C ILE A 122 3.58 -12.40 -5.43
N LYS A 123 3.62 -13.64 -4.94
CA LYS A 123 2.58 -14.17 -4.06
C LYS A 123 2.60 -13.40 -2.74
N TYR A 124 1.51 -12.70 -2.46
CA TYR A 124 1.20 -12.19 -1.12
C TYR A 124 0.10 -13.03 -0.46
N SER A 125 -0.79 -13.61 -1.26
CA SER A 125 -1.76 -14.68 -0.94
C SER A 125 -2.34 -15.21 -2.27
N PHE A 126 -3.43 -15.99 -2.22
CA PHE A 126 -3.95 -16.90 -3.27
C PHE A 126 -3.65 -16.43 -4.69
N GLU A 127 -2.83 -17.24 -5.37
CA GLU A 127 -2.25 -17.08 -6.70
C GLU A 127 -3.09 -16.19 -7.66
N GLN A 128 -2.77 -14.88 -7.72
CA GLN A 128 -3.31 -13.82 -8.63
C GLN A 128 -4.31 -12.82 -8.04
N LEU A 129 -4.90 -13.07 -6.87
CA LEU A 129 -6.01 -12.22 -6.37
C LEU A 129 -5.60 -10.76 -6.09
N SER A 130 -4.39 -10.51 -5.60
CA SER A 130 -3.92 -9.17 -5.27
C SER A 130 -3.86 -8.23 -6.49
N ALA A 131 -3.32 -8.72 -7.61
CA ALA A 131 -3.25 -7.98 -8.86
C ALA A 131 -4.66 -7.70 -9.40
N HIS A 132 -5.51 -8.72 -9.45
CA HIS A 132 -6.88 -8.59 -9.94
C HIS A 132 -7.70 -7.57 -9.12
N THR A 133 -7.66 -7.67 -7.78
CA THR A 133 -8.33 -6.71 -6.90
C THR A 133 -7.79 -5.30 -7.09
N TYR A 134 -6.47 -5.13 -7.17
CA TYR A 134 -5.85 -3.82 -7.41
C TYR A 134 -6.35 -3.19 -8.71
N PHE A 135 -6.36 -3.94 -9.81
CA PHE A 135 -6.84 -3.44 -11.10
C PHE A 135 -8.33 -3.10 -11.06
N ILE A 136 -9.15 -3.93 -10.42
CA ILE A 136 -10.58 -3.63 -10.22
C ILE A 136 -10.77 -2.34 -9.42
N ASP A 137 -10.07 -2.19 -8.30
CA ASP A 137 -10.18 -0.99 -7.46
C ASP A 137 -9.78 0.27 -8.22
N LYS A 138 -8.68 0.21 -8.99
CA LYS A 138 -8.25 1.32 -9.85
C LYS A 138 -9.28 1.65 -10.94
N ASN A 139 -9.98 0.65 -11.45
CA ASN A 139 -10.97 0.84 -12.52
C ASN A 139 -12.30 1.40 -12.00
N ILE A 140 -12.74 1.00 -10.80
CA ILE A 140 -14.03 1.42 -10.22
C ILE A 140 -14.01 2.87 -9.71
N ILE A 141 -12.84 3.42 -9.36
CA ILE A 141 -12.65 4.78 -8.80
C ILE A 141 -13.25 5.93 -9.67
N ASN A 142 -13.72 5.67 -10.90
CA ASN A 142 -14.25 6.70 -11.80
C ASN A 142 -15.62 7.31 -11.42
N PHE A 143 -16.41 6.75 -10.50
CA PHE A 143 -17.75 7.32 -10.20
C PHE A 143 -17.83 8.15 -8.91
N ASP A 144 -17.23 7.72 -7.79
CA ASP A 144 -17.33 8.45 -6.50
C ASP A 144 -16.10 9.29 -6.14
N ALA A 145 -14.92 8.99 -6.70
CA ALA A 145 -13.68 9.65 -6.31
C ALA A 145 -13.52 11.08 -6.85
N GLN A 146 -14.40 11.55 -7.73
CA GLN A 146 -14.48 12.99 -8.06
C GLN A 146 -14.77 13.86 -6.83
N ARG A 147 -15.26 13.27 -5.72
CA ARG A 147 -15.50 13.96 -4.44
C ARG A 147 -14.36 13.88 -3.43
N SER A 148 -13.39 12.96 -3.57
CA SER A 148 -12.23 12.94 -2.66
C SER A 148 -11.18 13.91 -3.20
N GLN A 149 -11.01 15.03 -2.48
CA GLN A 149 -9.94 16.01 -2.74
C GLN A 149 -8.52 15.44 -2.51
N PHE A 150 -8.40 14.21 -2.00
CA PHE A 150 -7.15 13.62 -1.53
C PHE A 150 -6.77 12.31 -2.22
N TYR A 151 -7.60 11.76 -3.12
CA TYR A 151 -7.08 10.72 -4.00
C TYR A 151 -6.09 11.35 -4.97
N PRO A 152 -4.84 10.84 -5.09
CA PRO A 152 -4.01 11.23 -6.21
C PRO A 152 -4.87 11.00 -7.44
N LYS A 153 -5.07 12.06 -8.24
CA LYS A 153 -5.75 11.93 -9.53
C LYS A 153 -5.04 10.75 -10.19
N LYS A 154 -5.79 9.71 -10.52
CA LYS A 154 -5.41 8.32 -10.90
C LYS A 154 -4.20 8.17 -11.86
N TRP A 155 -3.64 9.27 -12.35
CA TRP A 155 -2.88 9.47 -13.56
C TRP A 155 -1.63 10.36 -13.39
N ASP A 156 -1.32 10.83 -12.19
CA ASP A 156 -0.11 11.64 -11.98
C ASP A 156 1.09 10.71 -11.76
N ALA A 157 2.13 10.87 -12.58
CA ALA A 157 3.36 10.11 -12.46
C ALA A 157 4.03 10.41 -11.11
N LYS A 158 4.59 9.38 -10.48
CA LYS A 158 5.35 9.48 -9.22
C LYS A 158 6.81 9.69 -9.55
N SER A 159 7.43 10.76 -9.06
CA SER A 159 8.89 10.85 -9.12
C SER A 159 9.53 9.76 -8.26
N PHE A 160 10.69 9.26 -8.69
CA PHE A 160 11.55 8.37 -7.91
C PHE A 160 12.90 9.06 -7.69
N THR A 161 13.07 9.68 -6.53
CA THR A 161 14.23 10.51 -6.17
C THR A 161 15.30 9.72 -5.42
N THR A 162 16.41 10.37 -5.09
CA THR A 162 17.47 9.78 -4.25
C THR A 162 16.96 9.43 -2.85
N GLU A 163 16.04 10.23 -2.30
CA GLU A 163 15.39 9.97 -1.02
C GLU A 163 14.49 8.72 -1.10
N ASP A 164 13.76 8.56 -2.20
CA ASP A 164 12.96 7.35 -2.46
C ASP A 164 13.85 6.11 -2.54
N LYS A 165 15.00 6.20 -3.23
CA LYS A 165 16.01 5.13 -3.26
C LYS A 165 16.51 4.80 -1.85
N ALA A 166 16.83 5.80 -1.04
CA ALA A 166 17.30 5.61 0.33
C ALA A 166 16.22 4.96 1.22
N GLN A 167 14.96 5.38 1.08
CA GLN A 167 13.83 4.78 1.79
C GLN A 167 13.62 3.32 1.37
N PHE A 168 13.66 3.02 0.07
CA PHE A 168 13.55 1.66 -0.45
C PHE A 168 14.63 0.75 0.16
N LEU A 169 15.90 1.18 0.16
CA LEU A 169 17.00 0.42 0.73
C LEU A 169 16.85 0.22 2.25
N LYS A 170 16.41 1.27 2.99
CA LYS A 170 16.10 1.16 4.43
C LYS A 170 15.02 0.11 4.67
N ASN A 171 13.91 0.16 3.94
CA ASN A 171 12.80 -0.77 4.09
C ASN A 171 13.22 -2.21 3.74
N LEU A 172 14.00 -2.38 2.67
CA LEU A 172 14.54 -3.68 2.26
C LEU A 172 15.44 -4.27 3.34
N GLN A 173 16.32 -3.46 3.94
CA GLN A 173 17.17 -3.89 5.04
C GLN A 173 16.36 -4.27 6.28
N LEU A 174 15.33 -3.49 6.64
CA LEU A 174 14.43 -3.81 7.75
C LEU A 174 13.76 -5.18 7.55
N LEU A 175 13.22 -5.44 6.36
CA LEU A 175 12.60 -6.72 6.00
C LEU A 175 13.59 -7.88 6.10
N ARG A 176 14.78 -7.74 5.50
CA ARG A 176 15.84 -8.77 5.52
C ARG A 176 16.36 -9.06 6.93
N ASN A 177 16.49 -8.03 7.77
CA ASN A 177 16.89 -8.19 9.17
C ASN A 177 15.81 -8.89 9.98
N PHE A 178 14.55 -8.45 9.83
CA PHE A 178 13.42 -9.03 10.54
C PHE A 178 13.21 -10.51 10.19
N GLU A 179 13.40 -10.90 8.93
CA GLU A 179 13.29 -12.29 8.48
C GLU A 179 14.16 -13.27 9.29
N ARG A 180 15.30 -12.79 9.82
CA ARG A 180 16.23 -13.59 10.65
C ARG A 180 15.76 -13.80 12.08
N ILE A 181 14.84 -12.98 12.56
CA ILE A 181 14.34 -12.97 13.95
C ILE A 181 12.82 -13.16 14.03
N LYS A 182 12.14 -13.37 12.89
CA LYS A 182 10.66 -13.38 12.81
C LYS A 182 10.00 -14.42 13.72
N ASP A 183 10.69 -15.53 13.99
CA ASP A 183 10.20 -16.62 14.82
C ASP A 183 10.11 -16.22 16.30
N ASP A 184 10.93 -15.25 16.74
CA ASP A 184 10.87 -14.67 18.09
C ASP A 184 9.70 -13.66 18.21
N TYR A 185 9.20 -13.16 17.08
CA TYR A 185 8.20 -12.08 17.00
C TYR A 185 6.99 -12.47 16.14
N ILE A 186 6.39 -13.62 16.46
CA ILE A 186 5.30 -14.24 15.67
C ILE A 186 4.13 -13.31 15.34
N HIS A 187 3.77 -12.41 16.26
CA HIS A 187 2.67 -11.45 16.06
C HIS A 187 3.03 -10.39 15.03
N ILE A 188 4.28 -9.92 15.02
CA ILE A 188 4.79 -8.96 14.03
C ILE A 188 4.90 -9.65 12.67
N SER A 189 5.43 -10.88 12.62
CA SER A 189 5.51 -11.66 11.38
C SER A 189 4.13 -11.86 10.76
N LYS A 190 3.13 -12.26 11.57
CA LYS A 190 1.76 -12.43 11.10
C LYS A 190 1.15 -11.10 10.64
N ALA A 191 1.33 -10.01 11.39
CA ALA A 191 0.80 -8.70 11.02
C ALA A 191 1.42 -8.17 9.73
N LEU A 192 2.72 -8.40 9.51
CA LEU A 192 3.40 -8.06 8.27
C LEU A 192 2.79 -8.81 7.08
N ASP A 193 2.57 -10.12 7.22
CA ASP A 193 1.92 -10.91 6.17
C ASP A 193 0.48 -10.45 5.93
N ASP A 194 -0.31 -10.22 6.99
CA ASP A 194 -1.68 -9.72 6.88
C ASP A 194 -1.71 -8.35 6.19
N PHE A 195 -0.79 -7.43 6.52
CA PHE A 195 -0.69 -6.11 5.89
C PHE A 195 -0.60 -6.20 4.36
N PHE A 196 0.25 -7.09 3.85
CA PHE A 196 0.38 -7.28 2.40
C PHE A 196 -0.84 -7.96 1.78
N LYS A 197 -1.49 -8.88 2.51
CA LYS A 197 -2.70 -9.59 2.07
C LYS A 197 -3.96 -8.71 2.06
N ILE A 198 -4.02 -7.64 2.86
CA ILE A 198 -5.16 -6.71 2.85
C ILE A 198 -5.37 -6.07 1.47
N ASN A 199 -4.34 -6.01 0.62
CA ASN A 199 -4.47 -5.51 -0.75
C ASN A 199 -5.35 -6.39 -1.65
N GLU A 200 -5.62 -7.63 -1.26
CA GLU A 200 -6.53 -8.54 -1.96
C GLU A 200 -8.00 -8.23 -1.70
N ILE A 201 -8.28 -7.47 -0.65
CA ILE A 201 -9.62 -6.99 -0.33
C ILE A 201 -9.86 -5.71 -1.11
N SER A 202 -10.94 -5.67 -1.91
CA SER A 202 -11.31 -4.48 -2.66
C SER A 202 -11.46 -3.28 -1.72
N ASN A 203 -10.98 -2.11 -2.15
CA ASN A 203 -11.22 -0.84 -1.51
C ASN A 203 -12.72 -0.62 -1.32
N ASN A 204 -13.59 -1.08 -2.22
CA ASN A 204 -15.05 -0.95 -2.08
C ASN A 204 -15.66 -1.81 -0.96
N SER A 205 -14.91 -2.76 -0.40
CA SER A 205 -15.40 -3.65 0.64
C SER A 205 -15.15 -3.07 2.02
N VAL A 206 -16.22 -2.84 2.80
CA VAL A 206 -16.14 -2.38 4.20
C VAL A 206 -15.30 -3.31 5.09
N PHE A 207 -15.13 -4.58 4.71
CA PHE A 207 -14.27 -5.52 5.40
C PHE A 207 -12.77 -5.16 5.34
N LYS A 208 -12.37 -4.25 4.44
CA LYS A 208 -11.01 -3.72 4.41
C LYS A 208 -10.70 -2.89 5.67
N ILE A 209 -11.67 -2.10 6.15
CA ILE A 209 -11.56 -1.39 7.45
C ILE A 209 -11.38 -2.39 8.59
N VAL A 210 -12.21 -3.44 8.60
CA VAL A 210 -12.15 -4.50 9.63
C VAL A 210 -10.76 -5.14 9.65
N SER A 211 -10.19 -5.41 8.48
CA SER A 211 -8.89 -6.06 8.34
C SER A 211 -7.73 -5.17 8.79
N TYR A 212 -7.76 -3.86 8.46
CA TYR A 212 -6.77 -2.91 8.97
C TYR A 212 -6.78 -2.82 10.50
N ILE A 213 -7.97 -2.71 11.09
CA ILE A 213 -8.12 -2.64 12.55
C ILE A 213 -7.69 -3.97 13.21
N ALA A 214 -8.05 -5.12 12.65
CA ALA A 214 -7.62 -6.42 13.18
C ALA A 214 -6.09 -6.58 13.17
N CYS A 215 -5.42 -6.05 12.13
CA CYS A 215 -3.95 -6.06 12.07
C CYS A 215 -3.32 -5.12 13.12
N LEU A 216 -3.92 -3.94 13.36
CA LEU A 216 -3.52 -3.06 14.46
C LEU A 216 -3.74 -3.69 15.84
N GLU A 217 -4.86 -4.37 16.06
CA GLU A 217 -5.11 -5.14 17.28
C GLU A 217 -4.06 -6.23 17.48
N LEU A 218 -3.72 -6.96 16.42
CA LEU A 218 -2.70 -8.00 16.45
C LEU A 218 -1.33 -7.45 16.90
N LEU A 219 -0.96 -6.25 16.46
CA LEU A 219 0.30 -5.61 16.86
C LEU A 219 0.24 -5.01 18.27
N LEU A 220 -0.83 -4.31 18.61
CA LEU A 220 -0.83 -3.38 19.76
C LEU A 220 -1.66 -3.85 20.94
N VAL A 221 -2.61 -4.75 20.74
CA VAL A 221 -3.56 -5.13 21.78
C VAL A 221 -3.22 -6.54 22.25
N ASP A 222 -2.83 -6.72 23.50
CA ASP A 222 -2.81 -8.05 24.10
C ASP A 222 -4.30 -8.51 24.26
N ASN A 223 -4.62 -9.80 24.33
CA ASN A 223 -5.99 -10.29 24.58
C ASN A 223 -6.14 -11.18 25.83
N GLY A 224 -5.16 -11.18 26.74
CA GLY A 224 -5.28 -11.80 28.07
C GLY A 224 -6.56 -11.43 28.85
N MET A 225 -7.08 -12.37 29.64
CA MET A 225 -8.37 -12.23 30.35
C MET A 225 -8.36 -11.18 31.48
N ASP A 226 -7.22 -10.90 32.10
CA ASP A 226 -7.11 -10.04 33.30
C ASP A 226 -6.95 -8.54 32.99
N ARG A 227 -7.48 -8.09 31.85
CA ARG A 227 -7.24 -6.72 31.38
C ARG A 227 -8.16 -5.70 32.02
N LEU A 228 -7.53 -4.66 32.57
CA LEU A 228 -8.21 -3.48 33.11
C LEU A 228 -8.75 -2.53 32.01
N LYS A 229 -8.18 -2.55 30.80
CA LYS A 229 -8.53 -1.63 29.71
C LYS A 229 -9.18 -2.35 28.53
N SER A 230 -10.25 -1.77 27.99
CA SER A 230 -10.88 -2.26 26.76
C SER A 230 -9.95 -2.18 25.55
N ILE A 231 -10.17 -3.04 24.55
CA ILE A 231 -9.42 -3.05 23.27
C ILE A 231 -9.36 -1.64 22.67
N ASN A 232 -10.50 -0.95 22.64
CA ASN A 232 -10.60 0.41 22.13
C ASN A 232 -9.65 1.36 22.88
N MET A 233 -9.67 1.38 24.21
CA MET A 233 -8.78 2.25 25.00
C MET A 233 -7.30 1.94 24.77
N GLN A 234 -6.95 0.65 24.64
CA GLN A 234 -5.57 0.25 24.35
C GLN A 234 -5.11 0.79 23.00
N LEU A 235 -5.89 0.59 21.93
CA LEU A 235 -5.57 1.12 20.61
C LEU A 235 -5.39 2.64 20.63
N GLN A 236 -6.31 3.39 21.26
CA GLN A 236 -6.20 4.84 21.34
C GLN A 236 -4.88 5.28 21.98
N SER A 237 -4.52 4.68 23.14
CA SER A 237 -3.29 5.04 23.84
C SER A 237 -2.03 4.63 23.08
N LYS A 238 -1.99 3.42 22.53
CA LYS A 238 -0.77 2.83 21.96
C LYS A 238 -0.44 3.41 20.60
N VAL A 239 -1.46 3.72 19.79
CA VAL A 239 -1.25 4.41 18.51
C VAL A 239 -0.70 5.82 18.75
N ASN A 240 -1.19 6.56 19.76
CA ASN A 240 -0.60 7.85 20.13
C ASN A 240 0.88 7.72 20.57
N LEU A 241 1.21 6.70 21.37
CA LEU A 241 2.59 6.45 21.81
C LEU A 241 3.53 6.15 20.65
N ILE A 242 3.10 5.34 19.68
CA ILE A 242 3.88 5.08 18.46
C ILE A 242 4.05 6.35 17.65
N ASN A 243 2.96 7.10 17.43
CA ASN A 243 3.00 8.33 16.63
C ASN A 243 3.98 9.37 17.18
N ASN A 244 4.07 9.47 18.50
CA ASN A 244 5.02 10.37 19.18
C ASN A 244 6.50 9.96 19.01
N ARG A 245 6.76 8.74 18.53
CA ARG A 245 8.12 8.21 18.28
C ARG A 245 8.46 8.10 16.80
N LEU A 246 7.54 8.41 15.90
CA LEU A 246 7.81 8.45 14.46
C LEU A 246 8.65 9.69 14.13
N ASP A 247 9.60 9.52 13.20
CA ASP A 247 10.37 10.65 12.64
C ASP A 247 9.44 11.69 11.98
N THR A 248 8.37 11.20 11.35
CA THR A 248 7.30 12.00 10.74
C THR A 248 5.96 11.60 11.35
N PRO A 249 5.48 12.31 12.38
CA PRO A 249 4.20 12.03 13.00
C PRO A 249 3.04 12.16 12.01
N ILE A 250 2.04 11.29 12.16
CA ILE A 250 0.78 11.35 11.42
C ILE A 250 -0.02 12.54 11.91
N ILE A 251 -0.33 13.45 10.99
CA ILE A 251 -1.10 14.66 11.25
C ILE A 251 -2.57 14.39 10.94
N VAL A 252 -3.43 14.41 11.96
CA VAL A 252 -4.87 14.09 11.83
C VAL A 252 -5.60 15.07 10.91
N SER A 253 -5.23 16.35 10.93
CA SER A 253 -5.86 17.40 10.13
C SER A 253 -5.71 17.20 8.62
N ASP A 254 -4.75 16.37 8.18
CA ASP A 254 -4.55 16.04 6.77
C ASP A 254 -5.67 15.12 6.23
N PHE A 255 -6.40 14.44 7.12
CA PHE A 255 -7.42 13.45 6.77
C PHE A 255 -8.81 13.83 7.29
N PHE A 256 -8.88 14.39 8.50
CA PHE A 256 -10.13 14.71 9.20
C PHE A 256 -10.20 16.19 9.48
N LYS A 257 -11.33 16.82 9.13
CA LYS A 257 -11.63 18.19 9.57
C LYS A 257 -12.14 18.14 11.00
N GLY A 258 -11.57 18.91 11.90
CA GLY A 258 -11.93 18.92 13.31
C GLY A 258 -11.24 20.03 14.08
N PRO A 259 -11.51 20.14 15.40
CA PRO A 259 -10.76 21.05 16.26
C PRO A 259 -9.28 20.62 16.34
N ASP A 260 -8.37 21.56 16.58
CA ASP A 260 -6.92 21.29 16.71
C ASP A 260 -6.60 20.30 17.85
N SER A 261 -7.51 20.13 18.80
CA SER A 261 -7.41 19.16 19.89
C SER A 261 -7.77 17.73 19.48
N LEU A 262 -8.16 17.47 18.22
CA LEU A 262 -8.50 16.14 17.74
C LEU A 262 -7.23 15.33 17.52
N ASP A 263 -6.96 14.41 18.46
CA ASP A 263 -5.77 13.55 18.39
C ASP A 263 -6.03 12.24 17.63
N LEU A 264 -4.92 11.56 17.32
CA LEU A 264 -4.91 10.33 16.54
C LEU A 264 -5.66 9.20 17.28
N GLY A 265 -5.45 9.09 18.60
CA GLY A 265 -6.17 8.16 19.47
C GLY A 265 -7.68 8.33 19.37
N THR A 266 -8.21 9.54 19.52
CA THR A 266 -9.64 9.81 19.44
C THR A 266 -10.23 9.36 18.11
N VAL A 267 -9.57 9.68 16.99
CA VAL A 267 -10.04 9.25 15.66
C VAL A 267 -10.01 7.74 15.51
N ILE A 268 -8.93 7.08 15.94
CA ILE A 268 -8.85 5.61 15.95
C ILE A 268 -9.97 5.00 16.79
N GLY A 269 -10.28 5.56 17.96
CA GLY A 269 -11.36 5.05 18.81
C GLY A 269 -12.74 5.17 18.17
N LYS A 270 -12.94 6.18 17.32
CA LYS A 270 -14.16 6.37 16.53
C LYS A 270 -14.24 5.38 15.36
N ILE A 271 -13.13 5.17 14.66
CA ILE A 271 -13.05 4.16 13.59
C ILE A 271 -13.18 2.74 14.14
N TYR A 272 -12.70 2.47 15.35
CA TYR A 272 -12.91 1.19 16.02
C TYR A 272 -14.41 0.91 16.24
N ASN A 273 -15.18 1.91 16.67
CA ASN A 273 -16.63 1.78 16.79
C ASN A 273 -17.28 1.51 15.43
N TYR A 274 -16.80 2.16 14.36
CA TYR A 274 -17.25 1.89 13.00
C TYR A 274 -16.98 0.42 12.60
N ARG A 275 -15.77 -0.09 12.83
CA ARG A 275 -15.43 -1.51 12.65
C ARG A 275 -16.35 -2.43 13.46
N SER A 276 -16.64 -2.06 14.71
CA SER A 276 -17.54 -2.84 15.58
C SER A 276 -18.94 -2.94 14.98
N SER A 277 -19.50 -1.83 14.49
CA SER A 277 -20.81 -1.83 13.83
C SER A 277 -20.83 -2.69 12.56
N ILE A 278 -19.77 -2.64 11.73
CA ILE A 278 -19.66 -3.54 10.56
C ILE A 278 -19.68 -5.00 10.98
N ALA A 279 -18.89 -5.37 12.01
CA ALA A 279 -18.77 -6.76 12.46
C ALA A 279 -20.07 -7.32 13.07
N HIS A 280 -20.91 -6.47 13.66
CA HIS A 280 -22.21 -6.86 14.23
C HIS A 280 -23.39 -6.69 13.27
N GLY A 281 -23.17 -6.11 12.08
CA GLY A 281 -24.25 -5.81 11.14
C GLY A 281 -25.16 -4.65 11.59
N ASP A 282 -24.64 -3.76 12.44
CA ASP A 282 -25.39 -2.62 12.97
C ASP A 282 -25.53 -1.50 11.92
N ILE A 283 -26.58 -0.69 12.07
CA ILE A 283 -26.74 0.55 11.32
C ILE A 283 -25.75 1.61 11.86
N LEU A 284 -25.04 2.27 10.94
CA LEU A 284 -24.06 3.30 11.28
C LEU A 284 -24.73 4.58 11.79
N ASP A 285 -24.34 5.02 12.99
CA ASP A 285 -24.80 6.27 13.61
C ASP A 285 -23.76 7.39 13.46
N PHE A 286 -23.89 8.16 12.38
CA PHE A 286 -23.05 9.34 12.09
C PHE A 286 -23.47 10.59 12.87
N GLU A 287 -24.66 10.63 13.45
CA GLU A 287 -25.11 11.80 14.21
C GLU A 287 -24.50 11.86 15.61
N LYS A 288 -24.17 10.70 16.18
CA LYS A 288 -23.58 10.58 17.53
C LYS A 288 -22.19 9.98 17.49
N LYS A 289 -22.10 8.65 17.41
CA LYS A 289 -20.85 7.91 17.68
C LYS A 289 -19.79 8.18 16.62
N LEU A 290 -20.19 8.39 15.37
CA LEU A 290 -19.28 8.55 14.21
C LEU A 290 -19.28 9.97 13.64
N LYS A 291 -19.70 10.99 14.41
CA LYS A 291 -19.80 12.39 13.93
C LYS A 291 -18.52 12.95 13.30
N VAL A 292 -17.35 12.57 13.81
CA VAL A 292 -16.05 12.97 13.21
C VAL A 292 -15.84 12.41 11.81
N LEU A 293 -16.55 11.34 11.44
CA LEU A 293 -16.49 10.68 10.15
C LEU A 293 -17.60 11.12 9.18
N GLU A 294 -18.60 11.89 9.65
CA GLU A 294 -19.81 12.25 8.87
C GLU A 294 -19.48 12.89 7.50
N LYS A 295 -18.43 13.71 7.47
CA LYS A 295 -17.99 14.42 6.25
C LYS A 295 -16.71 13.86 5.64
N VAL A 296 -16.24 12.72 6.15
CA VAL A 296 -15.02 12.07 5.67
C VAL A 296 -15.43 10.95 4.74
N SER A 297 -14.84 10.93 3.55
CA SER A 297 -15.17 9.86 2.61
C SER A 297 -14.66 8.53 3.17
N TYR A 298 -15.38 7.46 2.87
CA TYR A 298 -14.96 6.11 3.24
C TYR A 298 -13.53 5.79 2.77
N TYR A 299 -13.13 6.30 1.60
CA TYR A 299 -11.78 6.12 1.08
C TYR A 299 -10.71 6.90 1.85
N ASP A 300 -11.02 8.08 2.39
CA ASP A 300 -10.10 8.82 3.26
C ASP A 300 -9.90 8.06 4.58
N VAL A 301 -10.94 7.41 5.10
CA VAL A 301 -10.83 6.50 6.26
C VAL A 301 -9.91 5.31 5.94
N LEU A 302 -10.07 4.67 4.77
CA LEU A 302 -9.18 3.59 4.34
C LEU A 302 -7.72 4.05 4.20
N ARG A 303 -7.50 5.21 3.57
CA ARG A 303 -6.17 5.78 3.40
C ARG A 303 -5.51 6.06 4.74
N PHE A 304 -6.24 6.67 5.66
CA PHE A 304 -5.77 6.95 7.01
C PHE A 304 -5.38 5.67 7.76
N LEU A 305 -6.26 4.66 7.76
CA LEU A 305 -5.97 3.37 8.40
C LEU A 305 -4.76 2.68 7.77
N ARG A 306 -4.62 2.73 6.45
CA ARG A 306 -3.46 2.18 5.74
C ARG A 306 -2.17 2.86 6.19
N ILE A 307 -2.16 4.19 6.30
CA ILE A 307 -0.98 4.95 6.72
C ILE A 307 -0.60 4.61 8.17
N ILE A 308 -1.57 4.59 9.08
CA ILE A 308 -1.32 4.22 10.48
C ILE A 308 -0.76 2.82 10.57
N LEU A 309 -1.39 1.84 9.90
CA LEU A 309 -0.91 0.47 9.93
C LEU A 309 0.47 0.34 9.29
N LYS A 310 0.74 0.99 8.15
CA LYS A 310 2.05 0.99 7.49
C LYS A 310 3.13 1.53 8.42
N GLN A 311 2.89 2.67 9.06
CA GLN A 311 3.85 3.26 10.01
C GLN A 311 4.02 2.39 11.25
N THR A 312 2.96 1.76 11.74
CA THR A 312 3.02 0.82 12.87
C THR A 312 3.83 -0.44 12.51
N VAL A 313 3.65 -0.98 11.30
CA VAL A 313 4.42 -2.12 10.78
C VAL A 313 5.89 -1.75 10.62
N LEU A 314 6.21 -0.61 10.01
CA LEU A 314 7.58 -0.12 9.88
C LEU A 314 8.24 0.06 11.24
N PHE A 315 7.52 0.65 12.21
CA PHE A 315 8.00 0.78 13.58
C PHE A 315 8.24 -0.60 14.23
N ALA A 316 7.35 -1.58 14.01
CA ALA A 316 7.51 -2.94 14.50
C ALA A 316 8.71 -3.69 13.88
N LEU A 317 9.05 -3.42 12.61
CA LEU A 317 10.25 -3.95 11.98
C LEU A 317 11.53 -3.30 12.54
N GLN A 318 11.46 -2.03 12.92
CA GLN A 318 12.58 -1.26 13.45
C GLN A 318 12.84 -1.55 14.94
N GLU A 319 11.79 -1.60 15.76
CA GLU A 319 11.85 -1.82 17.21
C GLU A 319 10.92 -2.99 17.64
N PRO A 320 11.20 -4.24 17.22
CA PRO A 320 10.28 -5.36 17.43
C PRO A 320 10.04 -5.67 18.91
N GLN A 321 11.08 -5.61 19.76
CA GLN A 321 10.94 -5.81 21.21
C GLN A 321 10.02 -4.75 21.82
N MET A 322 10.15 -3.48 21.42
CA MET A 322 9.32 -2.42 21.96
C MET A 322 7.84 -2.63 21.63
N VAL A 323 7.51 -3.08 20.41
CA VAL A 323 6.12 -3.35 20.05
C VAL A 323 5.57 -4.54 20.85
N THR A 324 6.37 -5.57 21.09
CA THR A 324 6.02 -6.69 21.97
C THR A 324 5.75 -6.22 23.40
N ASP A 325 6.64 -5.40 23.97
CA ASP A 325 6.48 -4.86 25.32
C ASP A 325 5.24 -3.95 25.41
N LEU A 326 5.05 -3.08 24.40
CA LEU A 326 3.89 -2.20 24.29
C LEU A 326 2.60 -3.00 24.21
N LYS A 327 2.58 -4.14 23.52
CA LYS A 327 1.42 -5.04 23.45
C LYS A 327 1.05 -5.55 24.85
N SER A 328 2.04 -5.93 25.66
CA SER A 328 1.87 -6.46 27.03
C SER A 328 1.53 -5.42 28.11
N CYS A 329 1.68 -4.12 27.83
CA CYS A 329 1.28 -3.02 28.71
C CYS A 329 -0.21 -2.67 28.59
#